data_AF-A0A1Q5IJU8-F1
#
_entry.id   AF-A0A1Q5IJU8-F1
#
_cell.length_a   1.000
_cell.length_b   1.000
_cell.length_c   1.000
_cell.angle_alpha   90.00
_cell.angle_beta   90.00
_cell.angle_gamma   90.00
#
_symmetry.space_group_name_H-M   'P 1'
#
loop_
_entity.id
_entity.type
_entity.pdbx_description
1 polymer ?
#
loop_
_entity_poly.entity_id
_entity_poly.type
_entity_poly.pdbx_seq_one_letter_code
_entity_poly.pdbx_strand_id
1 'polypeptide(L)'
;MLWLHLGKGNGTFAPRTRVGGGWNMFGQLVGAGDVDGDGRPDLIGYGAESTYLYRATGGWETSFTRVTTQLYDGPGEGPAYSSLA
;
A
#
# COMPACT_ATOMS: atom_id res chain seq x y z
N MET A 1 -12.98 0.51 3.46
CA MET A 1 -12.94 -0.47 2.34
C MET A 1 -12.05 0.11 1.25
N LEU A 2 -11.30 -0.72 0.50
CA LEU A 2 -10.54 -0.30 -0.68
C LEU A 2 -11.02 -1.05 -1.93
N TRP A 3 -11.06 -0.33 -3.05
CA TRP A 3 -11.49 -0.82 -4.36
C TRP A 3 -10.41 -0.53 -5.41
N LEU A 4 -10.09 -1.51 -6.23
CA LEU A 4 -9.17 -1.37 -7.36
C LEU A 4 -9.97 -1.12 -8.64
N HIS A 5 -9.55 -0.11 -9.43
CA HIS A 5 -10.09 0.17 -10.76
C HIS A 5 -8.94 0.05 -11.77
N LEU A 6 -8.91 -1.04 -12.53
CA LEU A 6 -7.84 -1.28 -13.51
C LEU A 6 -8.07 -0.45 -14.77
N GLY A 7 -7.05 0.32 -15.18
CA GLY A 7 -7.06 1.00 -16.46
C GLY A 7 -6.92 0.01 -17.62
N LYS A 8 -7.74 0.17 -18.65
CA LYS A 8 -7.68 -0.66 -19.88
C LYS A 8 -6.73 -0.11 -20.95
N GLY A 9 -6.04 1.00 -20.67
CA GLY A 9 -5.14 1.67 -21.63
C GLY A 9 -5.84 2.51 -22.71
N ASN A 10 -7.18 2.57 -22.71
CA ASN A 10 -7.98 3.30 -23.68
C ASN A 10 -8.81 4.44 -23.04
N GLY A 11 -8.36 4.94 -21.89
CA GLY A 11 -9.09 5.96 -21.11
C GLY A 11 -10.28 5.43 -20.30
N THR A 12 -10.54 4.11 -20.32
CA THR A 12 -11.60 3.49 -19.51
C THR A 12 -11.04 2.53 -18.46
N PHE A 13 -11.89 2.18 -17.49
CA PHE A 13 -11.58 1.23 -16.43
C PHE A 13 -12.35 -0.09 -16.58
N ALA A 14 -11.80 -1.16 -16.01
CA ALA A 14 -12.54 -2.38 -15.72
C ALA A 14 -13.53 -2.16 -14.56
N PRO A 15 -14.54 -3.04 -14.39
CA PRO A 15 -15.33 -3.07 -13.18
C PRO A 15 -14.42 -3.12 -11.94
N ARG A 16 -14.85 -2.47 -10.86
CA ARG A 16 -14.05 -2.41 -9.63
C ARG A 16 -13.88 -3.79 -9.01
N THR A 17 -12.69 -4.08 -8.51
CA THR A 17 -12.42 -5.26 -7.69
C THR A 17 -12.27 -4.87 -6.23
N ARG A 18 -12.86 -5.65 -5.32
CA ARG A 18 -12.73 -5.42 -3.88
C ARG A 18 -11.36 -5.87 -3.42
N VAL A 19 -10.54 -4.94 -2.91
CA VAL A 19 -9.28 -5.30 -2.25
C VAL A 19 -9.53 -5.80 -0.83
N GLY A 20 -10.39 -5.10 -0.07
CA GLY A 20 -10.76 -5.55 1.29
C GLY A 20 -11.22 -4.44 2.23
N GLY A 21 -11.47 -4.81 3.48
CA GLY A 21 -11.80 -3.90 4.60
C GLY A 21 -10.56 -3.40 5.35
N GLY A 22 -10.75 -2.64 6.43
CA GLY A 22 -9.67 -2.21 7.33
C GLY A 22 -8.87 -0.97 6.88
N TRP A 23 -8.87 -0.64 5.59
CA TRP A 23 -8.10 0.49 5.03
C TRP A 23 -8.42 1.88 5.63
N ASN A 24 -9.57 2.04 6.28
CA ASN A 24 -9.95 3.27 6.97
C ASN A 24 -9.16 3.51 8.27
N MET A 25 -8.29 2.58 8.68
CA MET A 25 -7.34 2.79 9.78
C MET A 25 -6.16 3.71 9.40
N PHE A 26 -5.91 3.90 8.11
CA PHE A 26 -4.82 4.73 7.63
C PHE A 26 -5.26 6.19 7.47
N GLY A 27 -4.45 7.11 8.00
CA GLY A 27 -4.61 8.54 7.73
C GLY A 27 -4.06 8.93 6.36
N GLN A 28 -3.10 8.15 5.82
CA GLN A 28 -2.55 8.34 4.48
C GLN A 28 -2.34 7.00 3.79
N LEU A 29 -2.63 6.98 2.49
CA LEU A 29 -2.33 5.87 1.59
C LEU A 29 -1.64 6.44 0.35
N VAL A 30 -0.38 6.07 0.13
CA VAL A 30 0.47 6.68 -0.89
C VAL A 30 1.13 5.61 -1.76
N GLY A 31 1.41 5.94 -3.02
CA GLY A 31 2.26 5.12 -3.89
C GLY A 31 3.71 5.16 -3.41
N ALA A 32 4.34 3.99 -3.28
CA ALA A 32 5.69 3.86 -2.76
C ALA A 32 6.75 3.60 -3.86
N GLY A 33 6.32 3.50 -5.12
CA GLY A 33 7.18 3.00 -6.20
C GLY A 33 7.32 1.48 -6.12
N ASP A 34 8.33 0.92 -6.77
CA ASP A 34 8.63 -0.51 -6.77
C ASP A 34 9.63 -0.81 -5.65
N VAL A 35 9.13 -1.20 -4.47
CA VAL A 35 9.96 -1.32 -3.26
C VAL A 35 10.67 -2.66 -3.21
N ASP A 36 10.13 -3.69 -3.87
CA ASP A 36 10.73 -5.03 -3.89
C ASP A 36 11.36 -5.46 -5.23
N GLY A 37 11.39 -4.56 -6.21
CA GLY A 37 12.11 -4.73 -7.47
C GLY A 37 11.39 -5.64 -8.45
N ASP A 38 10.07 -5.80 -8.31
CA ASP A 38 9.27 -6.73 -9.11
C ASP A 38 8.65 -6.09 -10.36
N GLY A 39 8.93 -4.81 -10.58
CA GLY A 39 8.44 -3.99 -11.69
C GLY A 39 7.03 -3.44 -11.49
N ARG A 40 6.42 -3.60 -10.31
CA ARG A 40 5.05 -3.16 -10.01
C ARG A 40 5.06 -2.12 -8.89
N PRO A 41 4.21 -1.08 -8.99
CA PRO A 41 4.14 -0.05 -7.97
C PRO A 41 3.40 -0.54 -6.71
N ASP A 42 4.05 -0.41 -5.57
CA ASP A 42 3.59 -0.72 -4.23
C ASP A 42 2.90 0.46 -3.55
N LEU A 43 2.26 0.20 -2.40
CA LEU A 43 1.64 1.22 -1.56
C LEU A 43 2.22 1.21 -0.14
N ILE A 44 2.25 2.38 0.49
CA ILE A 44 2.42 2.53 1.94
C ILE A 44 1.11 3.03 2.54
N GLY A 45 0.63 2.33 3.57
CA GLY A 45 -0.44 2.78 4.45
C GLY A 45 0.15 3.29 5.76
N TYR A 46 -0.04 4.58 6.06
CA TYR A 46 0.41 5.22 7.29
C TYR A 46 -0.79 5.56 8.18
N GLY A 47 -0.77 5.07 9.42
CA GLY A 47 -1.82 5.26 10.41
C GLY A 47 -1.25 5.68 11.76
N ALA A 48 -2.15 6.05 12.68
CA ALA A 48 -1.80 6.57 13.99
C ALA A 48 -1.15 5.53 14.94
N GLU A 49 -1.16 4.25 14.58
CA GLU A 49 -0.60 3.15 15.38
C GLU A 49 0.28 2.19 14.57
N SER A 50 0.32 2.35 13.24
CA SER A 50 1.03 1.40 12.39
C SER A 50 1.31 1.99 11.02
N THR A 51 2.42 1.53 10.43
CA THR A 51 2.74 1.70 9.02
C THR A 51 2.89 0.32 8.41
N TYR A 52 2.33 0.13 7.22
CA TYR A 52 2.50 -1.11 6.46
C TYR A 52 2.91 -0.81 5.02
N LEU A 53 3.80 -1.65 4.49
CA LEU A 53 4.05 -1.76 3.05
C LEU A 53 3.05 -2.77 2.47
N TYR A 54 2.47 -2.44 1.33
CA TYR A 54 1.56 -3.28 0.57
C TYR A 54 2.16 -3.55 -0.80
N ARG A 55 2.75 -4.73 -0.96
CA ARG A 55 3.43 -5.13 -2.21
C ARG A 55 2.44 -5.59 -3.26
N ALA A 56 2.57 -5.08 -4.48
CA ALA A 56 1.69 -5.42 -5.57
C ALA A 56 1.98 -6.85 -6.08
N THR A 57 0.97 -7.71 -6.09
CA THR A 57 1.18 -9.10 -6.54
C THR A 57 1.13 -9.26 -8.07
N GLY A 58 0.64 -8.23 -8.77
CA GLY A 58 0.27 -8.30 -10.18
C GLY A 58 -1.09 -8.95 -10.46
N GLY A 59 -1.73 -9.57 -9.46
CA GLY A 59 -3.05 -10.16 -9.56
C GLY A 59 -4.15 -9.20 -9.10
N TRP A 60 -5.25 -9.10 -9.83
CA TRP A 60 -6.34 -8.20 -9.46
C TRP A 60 -7.24 -8.74 -8.34
N GLU A 61 -7.34 -10.06 -8.17
CA GLU A 61 -8.10 -10.67 -7.06
C GLU A 61 -7.36 -10.62 -5.73
N THR A 62 -6.03 -10.75 -5.75
CA THR A 62 -5.16 -10.60 -4.57
C THR A 62 -4.23 -9.43 -4.80
N SER A 63 -4.77 -8.20 -4.84
CA SER A 63 -4.01 -7.03 -5.33
C SER A 63 -2.72 -6.73 -4.57
N PHE A 64 -2.72 -6.94 -3.25
CA PHE A 64 -1.60 -6.60 -2.39
C PHE A 64 -1.33 -7.64 -1.32
N THR A 65 -0.04 -7.85 -1.04
CA THR A 65 0.43 -8.55 0.17
C THR A 65 0.90 -7.52 1.19
N ARG A 66 0.42 -7.61 2.43
CA ARG A 66 0.83 -6.73 3.52
C ARG A 66 2.14 -7.20 4.14
N VAL A 67 3.09 -6.29 4.29
CA VAL A 67 4.37 -6.46 4.98
C VAL A 67 4.41 -5.52 6.17
N THR A 68 4.70 -6.06 7.36
CA THR A 68 4.95 -5.27 8.57
C THR A 68 6.29 -4.55 8.41
N THR A 69 6.30 -3.26 8.69
CA THR A 69 7.52 -2.44 8.66
C THR A 69 7.76 -1.80 10.03
N GLN A 70 9.02 -1.53 10.33
CA GLN A 70 9.45 -0.78 11.52
C GLN A 70 9.38 0.74 11.31
N LEU A 71 8.84 1.22 10.18
CA LEU A 71 8.70 2.66 9.90
C LEU A 71 7.72 3.39 10.84
N TYR A 72 7.00 2.66 11.70
CA TYR A 72 6.16 3.24 12.73
C TYR A 72 6.76 2.95 14.11
N ASP A 73 7.30 3.98 14.74
CA ASP A 73 7.96 3.88 16.05
C ASP A 73 7.10 4.35 17.23
N GLY A 74 5.79 4.55 17.01
CA GLY A 74 4.87 5.05 18.04
C GLY A 74 4.62 6.57 17.95
N PRO A 75 3.61 7.07 18.69
CA PRO A 75 3.31 8.49 18.73
C PRO A 75 4.30 9.17 19.69
N GLY A 76 5.47 9.56 19.18
CA GLY A 76 6.38 10.49 19.85
C GLY A 76 7.83 10.04 20.11
N GLU A 77 8.25 8.82 19.74
CA GLU A 77 9.55 8.28 20.18
C GLU A 77 10.32 7.52 19.06
N GLY A 78 10.25 7.99 17.81
CA GLY A 78 10.92 7.34 16.67
C GLY A 78 12.18 8.06 16.18
N PRO A 79 13.33 7.38 16.01
CA PRO A 79 14.49 7.97 15.38
C PRO A 79 14.17 8.39 13.95
N ALA A 80 14.71 9.53 13.53
CA ALA A 80 14.57 10.05 12.17
C ALA A 80 14.77 8.94 11.13
N TYR A 81 13.70 8.67 10.37
CA TYR A 81 13.59 7.82 9.18
C TYR A 81 14.83 6.96 8.90
N SER A 82 14.88 5.74 9.43
CA SER A 82 15.86 4.77 8.95
C SER A 82 15.47 4.35 7.54
N SER A 83 16.34 4.66 6.57
CA SER A 83 16.16 4.34 5.16
C SER A 83 15.95 2.83 5.00
N LEU A 84 14.94 2.45 4.21
CA LEU A 84 14.82 1.09 3.69
C LEU A 84 16.03 0.83 2.79
N ALA A 85 16.94 -0.03 3.25
CA ALA A 85 18.05 -0.54 2.45
C ALA A 85 17.62 -1.76 1.63
#